data_AF-A0A6N8Y912-F1
#
_entry.id   AF-A0A6N8Y912-F1
#
_cell.length_a   1.000
_cell.length_b   1.000
_cell.length_c   1.000
_cell.angle_alpha   90.00
_cell.angle_beta   90.00
_cell.angle_gamma   90.00
#
_symmetry.space_group_name_H-M   'P 1'
#
loop_
_entity.id
_entity.type
_entity.pdbx_description
1 polymer ?
#
loop_
_entity_poly.entity_id
_entity_poly.type
_entity_poly.pdbx_seq_one_letter_code
_entity_poly.pdbx_strand_id
1 'polypeptide(L)'
;MSHTNELITFLRHYGPIPSSDNMYDELIQTEIERYGIDPPIHIRPAVLEDICDNFSLHNPRNIILTGTAGDGKTYHCRRVWQRFQGDPEKWQEGKKILSLDLPNSSKSLTIVKDLSELTQTEKDKLLPDLALAVSGQDDDSVFLVAANDGQLVATWRDWSDTQDDDARKVFKTVETMLVEDLIRVDTLDLDLYNLSHLDASEHFEELIGQIVEHPQWSGCQGCQLLNDDGSTTCPIRINRERLRKDTETNKPSAFRLRLGELLKLCRANRMHLPIRDLLLLGVNIILGDQQLGQTLLTCRTVKNRAKSRSYHLTNPFANVFGSNLSERQRQQYHVFTTLEAFGIGRETDNTFDNLLIYGPYGGYVLYGSLVANDNEYGSSAYEPFLHDYLEGERLDIDGFMRALSRQRQRLFFTLQNAPGLDPWCLTVYQSSGMFLNFVSDLSSGGNPSDIIEILIRGLNRTFCGMMIDDGTTLYLASSGGDGRGRIASLLNHELVISQQKRYPYATFRLAEDKSIPRLSIIDPVGEKSVVDPLDLQLTHFEYLVRVARGSLPASFSRQCHEDFLDFKLRIIKRLDTLIGEEPSSDEVNLQALTVDAEGRVQADKFKITVIT
;
A
#
# COMPACT_ATOMS: atom_id res chain seq x y z
N MET A 1 -28.66 -5.86 -34.36
CA MET A 1 -28.43 -5.03 -33.15
C MET A 1 -27.14 -5.49 -32.49
N SER A 2 -26.31 -4.58 -31.97
CA SER A 2 -25.11 -4.97 -31.21
C SER A 2 -25.56 -5.51 -29.85
N HIS A 3 -25.18 -6.76 -29.52
CA HIS A 3 -25.31 -7.29 -28.15
C HIS A 3 -24.67 -6.32 -27.16
N THR A 4 -25.37 -5.98 -26.08
CA THR A 4 -24.88 -5.11 -25.00
C THR A 4 -25.07 -5.80 -23.65
N ASN A 5 -24.22 -5.47 -22.69
CA ASN A 5 -24.34 -5.94 -21.32
C ASN A 5 -24.29 -4.72 -20.39
N GLU A 6 -25.34 -4.52 -19.60
CA GLU A 6 -25.49 -3.37 -18.72
C GLU A 6 -24.43 -3.33 -17.62
N LEU A 7 -23.94 -4.48 -17.15
CA LEU A 7 -22.81 -4.53 -16.22
C LEU A 7 -21.56 -3.87 -16.81
N ILE A 8 -21.27 -4.11 -18.10
CA ILE A 8 -20.11 -3.50 -18.77
C ILE A 8 -20.33 -1.98 -18.90
N THR A 9 -21.55 -1.53 -19.17
CA THR A 9 -21.86 -0.09 -19.23
C THR A 9 -21.69 0.56 -17.85
N PHE A 10 -22.20 -0.09 -16.81
CA PHE A 10 -22.08 0.35 -15.42
C PHE A 10 -20.63 0.45 -14.97
N LEU A 11 -19.82 -0.62 -15.14
CA LEU A 11 -18.42 -0.66 -14.72
C LEU A 11 -17.57 0.47 -15.31
N ARG A 12 -17.89 0.95 -16.52
CA ARG A 12 -17.16 2.06 -17.16
C ARG A 12 -17.20 3.36 -16.34
N HIS A 13 -18.20 3.55 -15.47
CA HIS A 13 -18.27 4.74 -14.62
C HIS A 13 -17.23 4.74 -13.49
N TYR A 14 -16.61 3.59 -13.21
CA TYR A 14 -15.48 3.49 -12.27
C TYR A 14 -14.11 3.64 -12.95
N GLY A 15 -14.05 3.68 -14.29
CA GLY A 15 -12.79 3.76 -15.01
C GLY A 15 -12.22 5.18 -15.11
N PRO A 16 -11.11 5.37 -15.82
CA PRO A 16 -10.49 6.69 -16.03
C PRO A 16 -11.31 7.56 -17.00
N ILE A 17 -12.35 8.20 -16.48
CA ILE A 17 -13.22 9.16 -17.17
C ILE A 17 -13.06 10.59 -16.59
N PRO A 18 -13.38 11.66 -17.35
CA PRO A 18 -13.23 13.03 -16.88
C PRO A 18 -13.95 13.29 -15.56
N SER A 19 -13.34 14.12 -14.70
CA SER A 19 -13.74 14.33 -13.31
C SER A 19 -15.12 14.97 -13.08
N SER A 20 -15.75 15.56 -14.10
CA SER A 20 -17.15 15.99 -14.03
C SER A 20 -18.14 14.82 -13.98
N ASP A 21 -17.73 13.65 -14.48
CA ASP A 21 -18.50 12.41 -14.51
C ASP A 21 -18.07 11.44 -13.39
N ASN A 22 -17.11 11.84 -12.54
CA ASN A 22 -16.62 11.01 -11.45
C ASN A 22 -17.65 10.93 -10.32
N MET A 23 -18.06 9.70 -9.99
CA MET A 23 -19.23 9.44 -9.16
C MET A 23 -18.99 9.77 -7.67
N TYR A 24 -19.86 10.63 -7.14
CA TYR A 24 -20.19 10.72 -5.72
C TYR A 24 -21.10 9.54 -5.32
N ASP A 25 -21.20 9.23 -4.02
CA ASP A 25 -22.02 8.11 -3.51
C ASP A 25 -23.49 8.17 -4.00
N GLU A 26 -24.03 9.38 -4.20
CA GLU A 26 -25.39 9.62 -4.72
C GLU A 26 -25.55 9.23 -6.20
N LEU A 27 -24.54 9.50 -7.03
CA LEU A 27 -24.52 9.07 -8.44
C LEU A 27 -24.43 7.54 -8.58
N ILE A 28 -23.79 6.86 -7.61
CA ILE A 28 -23.66 5.38 -7.61
C ILE A 28 -25.01 4.70 -7.45
N GLN A 29 -25.86 5.17 -6.54
CA GLN A 29 -27.20 4.59 -6.38
C GLN A 29 -28.06 4.76 -7.62
N THR A 30 -28.02 5.97 -8.20
CA THR A 30 -28.79 6.27 -9.42
C THR A 30 -28.37 5.38 -10.58
N GLU A 31 -27.06 5.16 -10.79
CA GLU A 31 -26.58 4.30 -11.88
C GLU A 31 -26.79 2.80 -11.59
N ILE A 32 -26.75 2.35 -10.32
CA ILE A 32 -27.13 0.98 -9.94
C ILE A 32 -28.59 0.70 -10.34
N GLU A 33 -29.51 1.59 -9.98
CA GLU A 33 -30.93 1.46 -10.33
C GLU A 33 -31.14 1.54 -11.84
N ARG A 34 -30.49 2.49 -12.51
CA ARG A 34 -30.60 2.72 -13.95
C ARG A 34 -30.18 1.51 -14.79
N TYR A 35 -29.10 0.84 -14.42
CA TYR A 35 -28.61 -0.36 -15.12
C TYR A 35 -29.13 -1.67 -14.52
N GLY A 36 -29.93 -1.60 -13.46
CA GLY A 36 -30.48 -2.77 -12.77
C GLY A 36 -29.39 -3.70 -12.23
N ILE A 37 -28.35 -3.14 -11.59
CA ILE A 37 -27.22 -3.93 -11.09
C ILE A 37 -27.61 -4.70 -9.83
N ASP A 38 -27.58 -6.03 -9.91
CA ASP A 38 -27.95 -6.92 -8.81
C ASP A 38 -27.05 -8.18 -8.78
N PRO A 39 -26.38 -8.48 -7.64
CA PRO A 39 -26.27 -7.64 -6.44
C PRO A 39 -25.41 -6.39 -6.69
N PRO A 40 -25.56 -5.31 -5.91
CA PRO A 40 -24.68 -4.16 -6.05
C PRO A 40 -23.24 -4.54 -5.65
N ILE A 41 -22.25 -3.91 -6.30
CA ILE A 41 -20.86 -4.04 -5.86
C ILE A 41 -20.73 -3.35 -4.51
N HIS A 42 -20.43 -4.14 -3.49
CA HIS A 42 -20.41 -3.71 -2.09
C HIS A 42 -19.06 -3.99 -1.48
N ILE A 43 -18.47 -2.99 -0.87
CA ILE A 43 -17.36 -3.21 0.05
C ILE A 43 -17.95 -3.34 1.43
N ARG A 44 -17.49 -4.33 2.18
CA ARG A 44 -17.79 -4.40 3.61
C ARG A 44 -17.19 -3.14 4.25
N PRO A 45 -17.99 -2.18 4.72
CA PRO A 45 -17.44 -0.99 5.33
C PRO A 45 -16.76 -1.39 6.63
N ALA A 46 -15.45 -1.17 6.68
CA ALA A 46 -14.68 -1.41 7.89
C ALA A 46 -15.22 -0.53 9.02
N VAL A 47 -15.12 -1.01 10.26
CA VAL A 47 -15.58 -0.32 11.48
C VAL A 47 -17.05 0.12 11.51
N LEU A 48 -17.87 -0.12 10.47
CA LEU A 48 -19.28 0.30 10.46
C LEU A 48 -20.08 -0.34 11.60
N GLU A 49 -19.86 -1.63 11.85
CA GLU A 49 -20.54 -2.30 12.96
C GLU A 49 -20.11 -1.70 14.30
N ASP A 50 -18.81 -1.41 14.50
CA ASP A 50 -18.33 -0.74 15.72
C ASP A 50 -18.97 0.64 15.92
N ILE A 51 -19.12 1.42 14.83
CA ILE A 51 -19.80 2.72 14.83
C ILE A 51 -21.28 2.57 15.19
N CYS A 52 -21.97 1.61 14.56
CA CYS A 52 -23.38 1.35 14.82
C CYS A 52 -23.61 0.81 16.25
N ASP A 53 -22.71 -0.02 16.76
CA ASP A 53 -22.75 -0.56 18.11
C ASP A 53 -22.57 0.57 19.12
N ASN A 54 -21.62 1.49 18.91
CA ASN A 54 -21.45 2.68 19.76
C ASN A 54 -22.73 3.51 19.82
N PHE A 55 -23.32 3.86 18.67
CA PHE A 55 -24.55 4.67 18.65
C PHE A 55 -25.81 3.92 19.14
N SER A 56 -25.71 2.60 19.34
CA SER A 56 -26.78 1.80 19.96
C SER A 56 -26.70 1.77 21.48
N LEU A 57 -25.61 2.26 22.09
CA LEU A 57 -25.42 2.34 23.54
C LEU A 57 -26.30 3.41 24.19
N HIS A 58 -26.53 3.27 25.49
CA HIS A 58 -27.23 4.28 26.29
C HIS A 58 -26.43 5.59 26.42
N ASN A 59 -25.11 5.49 26.49
CA ASN A 59 -24.21 6.63 26.49
C ASN A 59 -23.19 6.48 25.35
N PRO A 60 -23.58 6.88 24.12
CA PRO A 60 -22.71 6.79 22.95
C PRO A 60 -21.60 7.84 23.01
N ARG A 61 -20.43 7.51 22.49
CA ARG A 61 -19.29 8.43 22.32
C ARG A 61 -19.37 9.14 20.98
N ASN A 62 -18.69 10.28 20.87
CA ASN A 62 -18.52 10.96 19.59
C ASN A 62 -17.60 10.14 18.67
N ILE A 63 -17.85 10.21 17.36
CA ILE A 63 -17.06 9.52 16.36
C ILE A 63 -16.59 10.50 15.29
N ILE A 64 -15.30 10.44 14.97
CA ILE A 64 -14.72 11.13 13.82
C ILE A 64 -14.15 10.09 12.86
N LEU A 65 -14.59 10.14 11.60
CA LEU A 65 -14.06 9.34 10.50
C LEU A 65 -13.10 10.17 9.67
N THR A 66 -11.84 9.77 9.65
CA THR A 66 -10.79 10.41 8.85
C THR A 66 -10.29 9.52 7.71
N GLY A 67 -9.29 9.99 6.97
CA GLY A 67 -8.78 9.34 5.75
C GLY A 67 -8.92 10.22 4.51
N THR A 68 -8.63 9.67 3.35
CA THR A 68 -8.54 10.39 2.07
C THR A 68 -9.83 10.37 1.25
N ALA A 69 -9.88 11.19 0.20
CA ALA A 69 -11.02 11.22 -0.70
C ALA A 69 -11.14 9.88 -1.45
N GLY A 70 -12.30 9.23 -1.30
CA GLY A 70 -12.55 7.92 -1.91
C GLY A 70 -12.52 6.73 -0.94
N ASP A 71 -12.19 6.94 0.34
CA ASP A 71 -12.20 5.90 1.39
C ASP A 71 -13.61 5.55 1.92
N GLY A 72 -14.65 6.22 1.40
CA GLY A 72 -16.04 5.89 1.74
C GLY A 72 -16.56 6.51 3.04
N LYS A 73 -15.96 7.59 3.57
CA LYS A 73 -16.46 8.29 4.77
C LYS A 73 -17.96 8.65 4.67
N THR A 74 -18.38 9.29 3.59
CA THR A 74 -19.79 9.64 3.34
C THR A 74 -20.69 8.42 3.23
N TYR A 75 -20.17 7.30 2.70
CA TYR A 75 -20.88 6.03 2.66
C TYR A 75 -21.13 5.48 4.08
N HIS A 76 -20.16 5.57 4.99
CA HIS A 76 -20.36 5.19 6.40
C HIS A 76 -21.44 6.05 7.05
N CYS A 77 -21.38 7.38 6.88
CA CYS A 77 -22.41 8.29 7.37
C CYS A 77 -23.81 7.91 6.84
N ARG A 78 -23.94 7.56 5.56
CA ARG A 78 -25.21 7.11 4.97
C ARG A 78 -25.70 5.81 5.58
N ARG A 79 -24.81 4.84 5.79
CA ARG A 79 -25.17 3.55 6.39
C ARG A 79 -25.62 3.68 7.83
N VAL A 80 -24.97 4.55 8.61
CA VAL A 80 -25.42 4.90 9.97
C VAL A 80 -26.80 5.55 9.90
N TRP A 81 -27.01 6.53 9.03
CA TRP A 81 -28.33 7.16 8.82
C TRP A 81 -29.43 6.13 8.53
N GLN A 82 -29.17 5.20 7.61
CA GLN A 82 -30.11 4.12 7.26
C GLN A 82 -30.36 3.16 8.44
N ARG A 83 -29.31 2.77 9.18
CA ARG A 83 -29.42 1.84 10.33
C ARG A 83 -30.31 2.40 11.44
N PHE A 84 -30.22 3.71 11.70
CA PHE A 84 -31.00 4.40 12.71
C PHE A 84 -32.30 5.02 12.16
N GLN A 85 -32.83 4.48 11.05
CA GLN A 85 -34.13 4.85 10.47
C GLN A 85 -34.25 6.33 10.09
N GLY A 86 -33.13 6.97 9.73
CA GLY A 86 -33.14 8.32 9.18
C GLY A 86 -33.90 8.38 7.86
N ASP A 87 -34.58 9.50 7.64
CA ASP A 87 -35.38 9.75 6.44
C ASP A 87 -34.52 9.75 5.15
N PRO A 88 -34.75 8.80 4.21
CA PRO A 88 -33.97 8.74 2.97
C PRO A 88 -34.10 10.00 2.10
N GLU A 89 -35.25 10.68 2.11
CA GLU A 89 -35.47 11.89 1.30
C GLU A 89 -34.59 13.04 1.81
N LYS A 90 -34.51 13.22 3.15
CA LYS A 90 -33.61 14.21 3.76
C LYS A 90 -32.15 13.97 3.44
N TRP A 91 -31.74 12.72 3.26
CA TRP A 91 -30.38 12.42 2.84
C TRP A 91 -30.12 12.92 1.41
N GLN A 92 -31.08 12.71 0.50
CA GLN A 92 -31.01 13.09 -0.92
C GLN A 92 -31.19 14.58 -1.18
N GLU A 93 -31.73 15.36 -0.22
CA GLU A 93 -31.85 16.83 -0.31
C GLU A 93 -30.50 17.57 -0.39
N GLY A 94 -29.37 16.88 -0.27
CA GLY A 94 -28.04 17.49 -0.36
C GLY A 94 -27.65 18.32 0.87
N LYS A 95 -28.37 18.19 1.99
CA LYS A 95 -27.97 18.81 3.27
C LYS A 95 -26.63 18.23 3.74
N LYS A 96 -25.72 19.12 4.14
CA LYS A 96 -24.35 18.78 4.60
C LYS A 96 -24.32 18.21 6.02
N ILE A 97 -25.26 18.67 6.85
CA ILE A 97 -25.43 18.27 8.26
C ILE A 97 -26.85 17.74 8.43
N LEU A 98 -26.98 16.59 9.07
CA LEU A 98 -28.24 15.93 9.36
C LEU A 98 -28.26 15.51 10.83
N SER A 99 -29.45 15.47 11.44
CA SER A 99 -29.60 15.01 12.82
C SER A 99 -30.78 14.04 12.95
N LEU A 100 -30.66 13.08 13.85
CA LEU A 100 -31.71 12.15 14.26
C LEU A 100 -31.57 11.79 15.74
N ASP A 101 -32.67 11.41 16.38
CA ASP A 101 -32.64 10.96 17.77
C ASP A 101 -32.26 9.48 17.84
N LEU A 102 -31.39 9.13 18.77
CA LEU A 102 -30.95 7.75 18.96
C LEU A 102 -32.00 6.96 19.75
N PRO A 103 -32.29 5.69 19.38
CA PRO A 103 -33.40 4.94 19.96
C PRO A 103 -33.18 4.56 21.44
N ASN A 104 -31.93 4.38 21.85
CA ASN A 104 -31.55 3.89 23.18
C ASN A 104 -30.88 4.96 24.07
N SER A 105 -30.72 6.19 23.56
CA SER A 105 -30.02 7.28 24.23
C SER A 105 -30.91 8.52 24.28
N SER A 106 -30.72 9.38 25.29
CA SER A 106 -31.33 10.71 25.32
C SER A 106 -30.64 11.69 24.37
N LYS A 107 -29.49 11.32 23.80
CA LYS A 107 -28.69 12.17 22.90
C LYS A 107 -29.23 12.18 21.47
N SER A 108 -29.17 13.34 20.84
CA SER A 108 -29.41 13.48 19.39
C SER A 108 -28.10 13.31 18.62
N LEU A 109 -28.09 12.45 17.61
CA LEU A 109 -26.94 12.22 16.74
C LEU A 109 -26.91 13.27 15.62
N THR A 110 -25.83 14.05 15.56
CA THR A 110 -25.54 14.97 14.46
C THR A 110 -24.47 14.38 13.54
N ILE A 111 -24.83 14.17 12.27
CA ILE A 111 -23.98 13.63 11.22
C ILE A 111 -23.50 14.75 10.30
N VAL A 112 -22.18 14.93 10.19
CA VAL A 112 -21.54 15.84 9.25
C VAL A 112 -20.95 15.02 8.11
N LYS A 113 -21.55 15.13 6.92
CA LYS A 113 -21.23 14.27 5.76
C LYS A 113 -19.82 14.46 5.20
N ASP A 114 -19.36 15.70 5.16
CA ASP A 114 -18.01 16.10 4.75
C ASP A 114 -17.68 17.48 5.33
N LEU A 115 -16.72 17.52 6.26
CA LEU A 115 -16.27 18.75 6.91
C LEU A 115 -15.68 19.77 5.91
N SER A 116 -15.14 19.32 4.78
CA SER A 116 -14.54 20.18 3.77
C SER A 116 -15.57 20.98 2.96
N GLU A 117 -16.80 20.47 2.86
CA GLU A 117 -17.89 21.15 2.14
C GLU A 117 -18.56 22.25 2.96
N LEU A 118 -18.32 22.30 4.27
CA LEU A 118 -18.86 23.34 5.14
C LEU A 118 -18.19 24.69 4.86
N THR A 119 -19.00 25.73 4.75
CA THR A 119 -18.56 27.12 4.74
C THR A 119 -17.95 27.50 6.10
N GLN A 120 -17.15 28.56 6.15
CA GLN A 120 -16.56 29.01 7.40
C GLN A 120 -17.63 29.30 8.47
N THR A 121 -18.72 29.95 8.10
CA THR A 121 -19.84 30.24 9.02
C THR A 121 -20.54 28.98 9.54
N GLU A 122 -20.61 27.91 8.74
CA GLU A 122 -21.12 26.61 9.20
C GLU A 122 -20.15 25.95 10.18
N LYS A 123 -18.84 26.02 9.92
CA LYS A 123 -17.78 25.51 10.81
C LYS A 123 -17.73 26.24 12.14
N ASP A 124 -17.82 27.56 12.13
CA ASP A 124 -17.80 28.40 13.33
C ASP A 124 -18.97 28.10 14.28
N LYS A 125 -20.09 27.60 13.74
CA LYS A 125 -21.24 27.14 14.52
C LYS A 125 -21.10 25.71 15.03
N LEU A 126 -20.53 24.82 14.22
CA LEU A 126 -20.41 23.39 14.53
C LEU A 126 -19.30 23.10 15.55
N LEU A 127 -18.12 23.73 15.40
CA LEU A 127 -16.92 23.38 16.17
C LEU A 127 -17.06 23.61 17.68
N PRO A 128 -17.73 24.67 18.17
CA PRO A 128 -17.98 24.82 19.61
C PRO A 128 -18.76 23.63 20.19
N ASP A 129 -19.86 23.23 19.54
CA ASP A 129 -20.70 22.13 20.01
C ASP A 129 -19.94 20.80 19.94
N LEU A 130 -19.21 20.57 18.85
CA LEU A 130 -18.36 19.38 18.70
C LEU A 130 -17.28 19.31 19.78
N ALA A 131 -16.62 20.44 20.10
CA ALA A 131 -15.57 20.48 21.11
C ALA A 131 -16.11 20.21 22.52
N LEU A 132 -17.29 20.74 22.86
CA LEU A 132 -17.99 20.46 24.12
C LEU A 132 -18.35 18.97 24.23
N ALA A 133 -18.94 18.40 23.19
CA ALA A 133 -19.30 16.99 23.15
C ALA A 133 -18.08 16.07 23.27
N VAL A 134 -17.02 16.33 22.50
CA VAL A 134 -15.76 15.56 22.55
C VAL A 134 -15.04 15.70 23.89
N SER A 135 -15.24 16.80 24.61
CA SER A 135 -14.72 16.97 25.97
C SER A 135 -15.57 16.29 27.06
N GLY A 136 -16.68 15.66 26.68
CA GLY A 136 -17.63 15.05 27.62
C GLY A 136 -18.43 16.07 28.44
N GLN A 137 -18.56 17.30 27.94
CA GLN A 137 -19.30 18.39 28.60
C GLN A 137 -20.70 18.61 28.03
N ASP A 138 -21.09 17.85 26.98
CA ASP A 138 -22.43 17.85 26.39
C ASP A 138 -23.12 16.49 26.62
N ASP A 139 -24.25 16.55 27.33
CA ASP A 139 -25.09 15.40 27.66
C ASP A 139 -26.27 15.19 26.69
N ASP A 140 -26.51 16.15 25.78
CA ASP A 140 -27.66 16.18 24.87
C ASP A 140 -27.30 15.82 23.43
N SER A 141 -26.04 16.00 23.03
CA SER A 141 -25.61 15.75 21.64
C SER A 141 -24.50 14.71 21.52
N VAL A 142 -24.48 14.01 20.40
CA VAL A 142 -23.35 13.18 19.97
C VAL A 142 -23.11 13.37 18.48
N PHE A 143 -21.85 13.29 18.05
CA PHE A 143 -21.46 13.60 16.68
C PHE A 143 -20.89 12.39 15.91
N LEU A 144 -21.20 12.34 14.61
CA LEU A 144 -20.48 11.56 13.61
C LEU A 144 -19.93 12.52 12.53
N VAL A 145 -18.63 12.76 12.53
CA VAL A 145 -18.00 13.73 11.62
C VAL A 145 -17.10 13.02 10.62
N ALA A 146 -17.39 13.18 9.32
CA ALA A 146 -16.50 12.75 8.26
C ALA A 146 -15.60 13.91 7.80
N ALA A 147 -14.28 13.72 7.82
CA ALA A 147 -13.31 14.73 7.40
C ALA A 147 -12.10 14.10 6.71
N ASN A 148 -11.37 14.88 5.90
CA ASN A 148 -10.02 14.49 5.47
C ASN A 148 -9.01 14.88 6.55
N ASP A 149 -7.92 14.12 6.73
CA ASP A 149 -6.97 14.31 7.84
C ASP A 149 -6.45 15.76 7.92
N GLY A 150 -5.92 16.27 6.79
CA GLY A 150 -5.41 17.64 6.71
C GLY A 150 -6.48 18.70 6.91
N GLN A 151 -7.72 18.46 6.47
CA GLN A 151 -8.82 19.41 6.64
C GLN A 151 -9.29 19.46 8.09
N LEU A 152 -9.36 18.31 8.78
CA LEU A 152 -9.72 18.22 10.18
C LEU A 152 -8.72 19.01 11.03
N VAL A 153 -7.41 18.73 10.86
CA VAL A 153 -6.34 19.41 11.60
C VAL A 153 -6.36 20.90 11.33
N ALA A 154 -6.41 21.32 10.06
CA ALA A 154 -6.41 22.75 9.72
C ALA A 154 -7.63 23.49 10.30
N THR A 155 -8.83 22.92 10.11
CA THR A 155 -10.08 23.56 10.59
C THR A 155 -10.13 23.66 12.11
N TRP A 156 -9.70 22.62 12.81
CA TRP A 156 -9.71 22.63 14.28
C TRP A 156 -8.59 23.52 14.85
N ARG A 157 -7.41 23.54 14.22
CA ARG A 157 -6.32 24.44 14.58
C ARG A 157 -6.76 25.90 14.49
N ASP A 158 -7.25 26.31 13.33
CA ASP A 158 -7.68 27.69 13.05
C ASP A 158 -8.75 28.15 14.06
N TRP A 159 -9.70 27.26 14.39
CA TRP A 159 -10.69 27.53 15.42
C TRP A 159 -10.03 27.66 16.80
N SER A 160 -9.27 26.66 17.24
CA SER A 160 -8.67 26.62 18.60
C SER A 160 -7.70 27.76 18.89
N ASP A 161 -7.02 28.30 17.88
CA ASP A 161 -6.12 29.44 18.03
C ASP A 161 -6.85 30.71 18.49
N THR A 162 -8.14 30.81 18.18
CA THR A 162 -9.02 31.94 18.56
C THR A 162 -9.82 31.71 19.85
N GLN A 163 -9.68 30.54 20.47
CA GLN A 163 -10.43 30.13 21.67
C GLN A 163 -9.54 30.09 22.93
N ASP A 164 -10.09 29.54 24.02
CA ASP A 164 -9.41 29.35 25.30
C ASP A 164 -8.38 28.19 25.30
N ASP A 165 -7.65 28.06 26.41
CA ASP A 165 -6.61 27.03 26.54
C ASP A 165 -7.17 25.60 26.54
N ASP A 166 -8.44 25.40 26.91
CA ASP A 166 -9.07 24.08 26.94
C ASP A 166 -9.42 23.61 25.52
N ALA A 167 -9.95 24.48 24.66
CA ALA A 167 -10.13 24.19 23.24
C ALA A 167 -8.80 23.79 22.55
N ARG A 168 -7.70 24.44 22.91
CA ARG A 168 -6.35 24.11 22.40
C ARG A 168 -5.83 22.76 22.89
N LYS A 169 -6.17 22.35 24.13
CA LYS A 169 -5.81 21.01 24.66
C LYS A 169 -6.56 19.91 23.93
N VAL A 170 -7.86 20.11 23.66
CA VAL A 170 -8.67 19.17 22.87
C VAL A 170 -8.05 19.00 21.48
N PHE A 171 -7.77 20.13 20.80
CA PHE A 171 -7.12 20.10 19.49
C PHE A 171 -5.79 19.32 19.51
N LYS A 172 -4.88 19.62 20.44
CA LYS A 172 -3.59 18.91 20.56
C LYS A 172 -3.77 17.41 20.80
N THR A 173 -4.79 17.04 21.56
CA THR A 173 -5.10 15.62 21.82
C THR A 173 -5.59 14.94 20.54
N VAL A 174 -6.50 15.55 19.79
CA VAL A 174 -6.96 15.02 18.48
C VAL A 174 -5.81 14.98 17.47
N GLU A 175 -4.94 15.98 17.43
CA GLU A 175 -3.74 16.00 16.59
C GLU A 175 -2.78 14.85 16.96
N THR A 176 -2.59 14.60 18.26
CA THR A 176 -1.79 13.46 18.75
C THR A 176 -2.43 12.14 18.35
N MET A 177 -3.75 12.00 18.50
CA MET A 177 -4.48 10.79 18.08
C MET A 177 -4.30 10.51 16.58
N LEU A 178 -4.30 11.54 15.73
CA LEU A 178 -4.04 11.37 14.28
C LEU A 178 -2.59 10.99 13.98
N VAL A 179 -1.62 11.60 14.67
CA VAL A 179 -0.19 11.36 14.43
C VAL A 179 0.24 9.99 14.94
N GLU A 180 -0.30 9.57 16.09
CA GLU A 180 0.00 8.31 16.76
C GLU A 180 -0.99 7.18 16.40
N ASP A 181 -1.97 7.46 15.52
CA ASP A 181 -3.02 6.53 15.07
C ASP A 181 -3.83 5.90 16.23
N LEU A 182 -4.11 6.71 17.25
CA LEU A 182 -4.87 6.28 18.42
C LEU A 182 -6.36 6.38 18.15
N ILE A 183 -7.07 5.24 18.24
CA ILE A 183 -8.54 5.24 18.14
C ILE A 183 -9.18 5.93 19.34
N ARG A 184 -8.63 5.74 20.54
CA ARG A 184 -9.23 6.21 21.79
C ARG A 184 -8.17 6.72 22.76
N VAL A 185 -8.53 7.76 23.52
CA VAL A 185 -7.81 8.26 24.68
C VAL A 185 -8.79 8.52 25.81
N ASP A 186 -8.36 8.35 27.06
CA ASP A 186 -9.23 8.49 28.24
C ASP A 186 -9.64 9.95 28.52
N THR A 187 -8.91 10.91 27.96
CA THR A 187 -9.11 12.35 28.20
C THR A 187 -10.25 12.95 27.38
N LEU A 188 -10.75 12.24 26.36
CA LEU A 188 -11.81 12.71 25.47
C LEU A 188 -12.95 11.68 25.41
N ASP A 189 -14.18 12.16 25.17
CA ASP A 189 -15.33 11.33 24.83
C ASP A 189 -15.45 11.15 23.30
N LEU A 190 -14.39 10.61 22.71
CA LEU A 190 -14.20 10.47 21.26
C LEU A 190 -13.58 9.12 20.91
N ASP A 191 -14.07 8.55 19.81
CA ASP A 191 -13.41 7.51 19.03
C ASP A 191 -13.05 8.06 17.63
N LEU A 192 -11.78 7.95 17.25
CA LEU A 192 -11.23 8.45 15.99
C LEU A 192 -10.87 7.27 15.09
N TYR A 193 -11.59 7.08 13.98
CA TYR A 193 -11.30 6.01 13.03
C TYR A 193 -10.69 6.58 11.75
N ASN A 194 -9.46 6.18 11.44
CA ASN A 194 -8.82 6.52 10.18
C ASN A 194 -9.06 5.43 9.12
N LEU A 195 -9.92 5.73 8.14
CA LEU A 195 -10.27 4.78 7.07
C LEU A 195 -9.16 4.57 6.04
N SER A 196 -8.07 5.36 6.08
CA SER A 196 -6.93 5.17 5.17
C SER A 196 -6.00 4.01 5.57
N HIS A 197 -6.12 3.46 6.78
CA HIS A 197 -5.31 2.31 7.22
C HIS A 197 -5.92 0.95 6.87
N LEU A 198 -6.96 0.94 6.04
CA LEU A 198 -7.61 -0.27 5.57
C LEU A 198 -6.72 -1.05 4.59
N ASP A 199 -6.74 -2.39 4.65
CA ASP A 199 -5.87 -3.22 3.81
C ASP A 199 -6.36 -3.20 2.36
N ALA A 200 -5.71 -2.37 1.53
CA ALA A 200 -6.02 -2.24 0.11
C ALA A 200 -5.94 -3.58 -0.64
N SER A 201 -5.10 -4.52 -0.20
CA SER A 201 -5.00 -5.84 -0.83
C SER A 201 -6.22 -6.72 -0.55
N GLU A 202 -6.74 -6.69 0.69
CA GLU A 202 -7.96 -7.40 1.08
C GLU A 202 -9.18 -6.80 0.38
N HIS A 203 -9.31 -5.47 0.39
CA HIS A 203 -10.39 -4.77 -0.28
C HIS A 203 -10.38 -5.02 -1.80
N PHE A 204 -9.20 -5.01 -2.42
CA PHE A 204 -9.08 -5.33 -3.83
C PHE A 204 -9.51 -6.77 -4.12
N GLU A 205 -9.11 -7.74 -3.29
CA GLU A 205 -9.49 -9.14 -3.44
C GLU A 205 -11.02 -9.33 -3.38
N GLU A 206 -11.69 -8.66 -2.42
CA GLU A 206 -13.15 -8.66 -2.31
C GLU A 206 -13.82 -8.00 -3.52
N LEU A 207 -13.37 -6.80 -3.89
CA LEU A 207 -13.91 -6.01 -5.00
C LEU A 207 -13.77 -6.72 -6.33
N ILE A 208 -12.56 -7.18 -6.65
CA ILE A 208 -12.30 -7.84 -7.91
C ILE A 208 -13.05 -9.15 -7.98
N GLY A 209 -13.24 -9.85 -6.84
CA GLY A 209 -14.11 -11.01 -6.74
C GLY A 209 -15.54 -10.72 -7.17
N GLN A 210 -16.13 -9.65 -6.65
CA GLN A 210 -17.49 -9.24 -7.01
C GLN A 210 -17.60 -8.80 -8.48
N ILE A 211 -16.60 -8.09 -9.00
CA ILE A 211 -16.57 -7.66 -10.40
C ILE A 211 -16.46 -8.86 -11.33
N VAL A 212 -15.50 -9.76 -11.11
CA VAL A 212 -15.23 -10.86 -12.05
C VAL A 212 -16.25 -11.99 -11.92
N GLU A 213 -16.82 -12.25 -10.74
CA GLU A 213 -17.83 -13.30 -10.54
C GLU A 213 -19.27 -12.79 -10.61
N HIS A 214 -19.48 -11.52 -11.00
CA HIS A 214 -20.81 -10.91 -11.03
C HIS A 214 -21.84 -11.74 -11.85
N PRO A 215 -23.04 -12.05 -11.31
CA PRO A 215 -24.06 -12.86 -11.99
C PRO A 215 -24.48 -12.31 -13.36
N GLN A 216 -24.52 -10.98 -13.51
CA GLN A 216 -24.88 -10.30 -14.75
C GLN A 216 -23.85 -10.44 -15.90
N TRP A 217 -22.72 -11.12 -15.70
CA TRP A 217 -21.92 -11.63 -16.82
C TRP A 217 -22.70 -12.60 -17.71
N SER A 218 -23.78 -13.21 -17.19
CA SER A 218 -24.78 -13.96 -17.97
C SER A 218 -25.41 -13.14 -19.10
N GLY A 219 -25.46 -11.81 -18.97
CA GLY A 219 -25.86 -10.90 -20.04
C GLY A 219 -24.96 -10.96 -21.29
N CYS A 220 -23.84 -11.69 -21.26
CA CYS A 220 -23.05 -11.99 -22.47
C CYS A 220 -23.52 -13.25 -23.23
N GLN A 221 -24.46 -14.04 -22.71
CA GLN A 221 -25.01 -15.20 -23.40
C GLN A 221 -25.66 -14.77 -24.73
N GLY A 222 -25.38 -15.51 -25.81
CA GLY A 222 -25.81 -15.15 -27.17
C GLY A 222 -24.93 -14.11 -27.89
N CYS A 223 -23.87 -13.62 -27.25
CA CYS A 223 -22.88 -12.79 -27.93
C CYS A 223 -22.05 -13.63 -28.92
N GLN A 224 -21.94 -13.17 -30.16
CA GLN A 224 -21.16 -13.84 -31.24
C GLN A 224 -19.67 -14.04 -30.94
N LEU A 225 -19.12 -13.37 -29.92
CA LEU A 225 -17.73 -13.52 -29.51
C LEU A 225 -17.55 -14.56 -28.40
N LEU A 226 -18.64 -15.16 -27.92
CA LEU A 226 -18.69 -16.22 -26.93
C LEU A 226 -19.24 -17.48 -27.62
N ASN A 227 -18.44 -18.54 -27.63
CA ASN A 227 -18.80 -19.82 -28.21
C ASN A 227 -19.60 -20.67 -27.22
N ASP A 228 -20.31 -21.68 -27.72
CA ASP A 228 -21.15 -22.57 -26.91
C ASP A 228 -20.34 -23.42 -25.92
N ASP A 229 -19.06 -23.68 -26.23
CA ASP A 229 -18.10 -24.39 -25.35
C ASP A 229 -17.53 -23.49 -24.24
N GLY A 230 -17.94 -22.22 -24.18
CA GLY A 230 -17.47 -21.23 -23.21
C GLY A 230 -16.18 -20.49 -23.62
N SER A 231 -15.52 -20.91 -24.71
CA SER A 231 -14.37 -20.18 -25.25
C SER A 231 -14.81 -18.83 -25.81
N THR A 232 -13.91 -17.84 -25.79
CA THR A 232 -14.26 -16.46 -26.15
C THR A 232 -13.13 -15.78 -26.89
N THR A 233 -13.48 -15.01 -27.92
CA THR A 233 -12.56 -14.10 -28.62
C THR A 233 -12.72 -12.65 -28.17
N CYS A 234 -13.64 -12.37 -27.24
CA CYS A 234 -13.92 -11.05 -26.68
C CYS A 234 -12.82 -10.59 -25.69
N PRO A 235 -12.02 -9.55 -25.98
CA PRO A 235 -11.03 -9.01 -25.05
C PRO A 235 -11.52 -8.77 -23.62
N ILE A 236 -12.74 -8.22 -23.44
CA ILE A 236 -13.31 -7.97 -22.12
C ILE A 236 -13.42 -9.27 -21.31
N ARG A 237 -13.90 -10.35 -21.94
CA ARG A 237 -14.03 -11.64 -21.27
C ARG A 237 -12.69 -12.31 -21.07
N ILE A 238 -11.77 -12.22 -22.03
CA ILE A 238 -10.42 -12.76 -21.88
C ILE A 238 -9.74 -12.09 -20.67
N ASN A 239 -9.80 -10.76 -20.56
CA ASN A 239 -9.24 -10.01 -19.43
C ASN A 239 -9.90 -10.38 -18.10
N ARG A 240 -11.23 -10.55 -18.09
CA ARG A 240 -11.96 -11.07 -16.94
C ARG A 240 -11.41 -12.43 -16.51
N GLU A 241 -11.30 -13.40 -17.41
CA GLU A 241 -10.80 -14.74 -17.07
C GLU A 241 -9.38 -14.70 -16.49
N ARG A 242 -8.51 -13.77 -16.92
CA ARG A 242 -7.15 -13.63 -16.34
C ARG A 242 -7.17 -13.25 -14.84
N LEU A 243 -8.25 -12.63 -14.35
CA LEU A 243 -8.41 -12.22 -12.94
C LEU A 243 -9.28 -13.18 -12.12
N ARG A 244 -9.92 -14.17 -12.75
CA ARG A 244 -10.76 -15.13 -12.04
C ARG A 244 -9.92 -16.14 -11.26
N LYS A 245 -10.55 -16.74 -10.25
CA LYS A 245 -9.97 -17.88 -9.55
C LYS A 245 -9.99 -19.08 -10.50
N ASP A 246 -8.98 -19.93 -10.37
CA ASP A 246 -8.94 -21.21 -11.06
C ASP A 246 -10.13 -22.07 -10.60
N THR A 247 -10.87 -22.63 -11.54
CA THR A 247 -12.14 -23.30 -11.26
C THR A 247 -11.96 -24.63 -10.52
N GLU A 248 -10.81 -25.29 -10.66
CA GLU A 248 -10.54 -26.60 -10.05
C GLU A 248 -9.96 -26.46 -8.65
N THR A 249 -9.01 -25.54 -8.48
CA THR A 249 -8.29 -25.35 -7.21
C THR A 249 -8.91 -24.28 -6.32
N ASN A 250 -9.84 -23.47 -6.86
CA ASN A 250 -10.41 -22.28 -6.22
C ASN A 250 -9.35 -21.27 -5.73
N LYS A 251 -8.13 -21.33 -6.28
CA LYS A 251 -7.03 -20.42 -5.96
C LYS A 251 -7.07 -19.20 -6.88
N PRO A 252 -6.69 -18.00 -6.40
CA PRO A 252 -6.56 -16.84 -7.28
C PRO A 252 -5.52 -17.09 -8.38
N SER A 253 -5.75 -16.55 -9.58
CA SER A 253 -4.79 -16.61 -10.67
C SER A 253 -3.45 -15.96 -10.26
N ALA A 254 -2.35 -16.33 -10.91
CA ALA A 254 -1.06 -15.63 -10.67
C ALA A 254 -1.17 -14.12 -10.82
N PHE A 255 -1.97 -13.68 -11.80
CA PHE A 255 -2.17 -12.26 -12.04
C PHE A 255 -2.82 -11.58 -10.84
N ARG A 256 -3.90 -12.17 -10.31
CA ARG A 256 -4.60 -11.67 -9.14
C ARG A 256 -3.75 -11.74 -7.86
N LEU A 257 -3.01 -12.83 -7.66
CA LEU A 257 -2.07 -12.97 -6.53
C LEU A 257 -1.02 -11.87 -6.55
N ARG A 258 -0.36 -11.68 -7.69
CA ARG A 258 0.72 -10.70 -7.86
C ARG A 258 0.22 -9.25 -7.72
N LEU A 259 -1.02 -8.97 -8.17
CA LEU A 259 -1.67 -7.68 -7.90
C LEU A 259 -1.89 -7.47 -6.40
N GLY A 260 -2.40 -8.48 -5.68
CA GLY A 260 -2.53 -8.41 -4.22
C GLY A 260 -1.19 -8.18 -3.52
N GLU A 261 -0.13 -8.85 -3.96
CA GLU A 261 1.24 -8.65 -3.47
C GLU A 261 1.73 -7.21 -3.71
N LEU A 262 1.50 -6.64 -4.89
CA LEU A 262 1.83 -5.24 -5.16
C LEU A 262 1.10 -4.27 -4.25
N LEU A 263 -0.20 -4.50 -3.99
CA LEU A 263 -0.98 -3.64 -3.09
C LEU A 263 -0.50 -3.74 -1.64
N LYS A 264 -0.06 -4.93 -1.19
CA LYS A 264 0.61 -5.10 0.11
C LYS A 264 1.91 -4.31 0.18
N LEU A 265 2.69 -4.31 -0.89
CA LEU A 265 3.94 -3.57 -0.99
C LEU A 265 3.71 -2.04 -1.03
N CYS A 266 2.65 -1.57 -1.68
CA CYS A 266 2.22 -0.16 -1.62
C CYS A 266 1.99 0.27 -0.17
N ARG A 267 1.21 -0.51 0.59
CA ARG A 267 0.96 -0.27 2.01
C ARG A 267 2.26 -0.27 2.82
N ALA A 268 3.13 -1.24 2.59
CA ALA A 268 4.43 -1.32 3.27
C ALA A 268 5.35 -0.11 2.98
N ASN A 269 5.08 0.63 1.90
CA ASN A 269 5.76 1.88 1.55
C ASN A 269 4.95 3.13 1.94
N ARG A 270 3.91 2.97 2.78
CA ARG A 270 2.95 4.01 3.21
C ARG A 270 2.24 4.71 2.05
N MET A 271 2.05 4.01 0.93
CA MET A 271 1.27 4.48 -0.21
C MET A 271 -0.17 3.99 -0.04
N HIS A 272 -1.05 4.89 0.37
CA HIS A 272 -2.47 4.58 0.52
C HIS A 272 -3.19 4.62 -0.82
N LEU A 273 -3.98 3.57 -1.10
CA LEU A 273 -4.81 3.49 -2.29
C LEU A 273 -6.28 3.41 -1.87
N PRO A 274 -7.07 4.47 -2.09
CA PRO A 274 -8.47 4.47 -1.70
C PRO A 274 -9.26 3.43 -2.49
N ILE A 275 -10.41 3.03 -1.95
CA ILE A 275 -11.36 2.11 -2.59
C ILE A 275 -11.64 2.48 -4.05
N ARG A 276 -11.79 3.78 -4.34
CA ARG A 276 -12.02 4.29 -5.69
C ARG A 276 -10.91 3.90 -6.66
N ASP A 277 -9.66 3.99 -6.22
CA ASP A 277 -8.48 3.64 -7.00
C ASP A 277 -8.42 2.14 -7.27
N LEU A 278 -8.87 1.31 -6.32
CA LEU A 278 -8.97 -0.14 -6.49
C LEU A 278 -10.03 -0.53 -7.52
N LEU A 279 -11.20 0.12 -7.49
CA LEU A 279 -12.25 -0.06 -8.51
C LEU A 279 -11.76 0.38 -9.88
N LEU A 280 -11.14 1.55 -9.96
CA LEU A 280 -10.57 2.10 -11.19
C LEU A 280 -9.53 1.15 -11.78
N LEU A 281 -8.63 0.61 -10.95
CA LEU A 281 -7.64 -0.36 -11.37
C LEU A 281 -8.30 -1.62 -11.97
N GLY A 282 -9.25 -2.23 -11.24
CA GLY A 282 -9.95 -3.43 -11.70
C GLY A 282 -10.68 -3.21 -13.03
N VAL A 283 -11.39 -2.09 -13.16
CA VAL A 283 -12.10 -1.70 -14.39
C VAL A 283 -11.13 -1.44 -15.54
N ASN A 284 -10.02 -0.74 -15.29
CA ASN A 284 -9.04 -0.43 -16.32
C ASN A 284 -8.33 -1.70 -16.83
N ILE A 285 -8.04 -2.66 -15.95
CA ILE A 285 -7.49 -3.97 -16.35
C ILE A 285 -8.47 -4.70 -17.29
N ILE A 286 -9.75 -4.73 -16.95
CA ILE A 286 -10.77 -5.48 -17.73
C ILE A 286 -11.12 -4.77 -19.04
N LEU A 287 -11.32 -3.45 -18.99
CA LEU A 287 -11.91 -2.67 -20.08
C LEU A 287 -10.92 -1.76 -20.81
N GLY A 288 -9.67 -1.60 -20.36
CA GLY A 288 -8.73 -0.66 -20.98
C GLY A 288 -8.49 -0.91 -22.48
N ASP A 289 -8.56 0.16 -23.27
CA ASP A 289 -8.34 0.16 -24.72
C ASP A 289 -7.35 1.27 -25.09
N GLN A 290 -6.21 0.92 -25.67
CA GLN A 290 -5.20 1.88 -26.13
C GLN A 290 -5.52 2.44 -27.53
N GLN A 291 -6.78 2.76 -27.79
CA GLN A 291 -7.20 3.36 -29.06
C GLN A 291 -7.37 4.87 -28.91
N LEU A 292 -6.89 5.62 -29.90
CA LEU A 292 -7.11 7.06 -29.99
C LEU A 292 -8.60 7.43 -29.83
N GLY A 293 -8.89 8.30 -28.87
CA GLY A 293 -10.22 8.83 -28.58
C GLY A 293 -11.11 7.94 -27.70
N GLN A 294 -10.66 6.75 -27.30
CA GLN A 294 -11.43 5.85 -26.44
C GLN A 294 -10.51 5.09 -25.48
N THR A 295 -10.67 5.33 -24.18
CA THR A 295 -9.83 4.73 -23.13
C THR A 295 -10.36 3.39 -22.63
N LEU A 296 -11.67 3.13 -22.79
CA LEU A 296 -12.36 1.93 -22.30
C LEU A 296 -13.23 1.29 -23.38
N LEU A 297 -13.15 -0.03 -23.46
CA LEU A 297 -13.95 -0.90 -24.33
C LEU A 297 -15.44 -0.79 -24.02
N THR A 298 -16.23 -1.04 -25.06
CA THR A 298 -17.68 -1.27 -24.98
C THR A 298 -18.00 -2.58 -25.69
N CYS A 299 -19.20 -3.12 -25.47
CA CYS A 299 -19.68 -4.30 -26.21
C CYS A 299 -19.71 -4.08 -27.74
N ARG A 300 -19.69 -2.84 -28.21
CA ARG A 300 -19.61 -2.50 -29.63
C ARG A 300 -18.17 -2.53 -30.14
N THR A 301 -17.27 -1.85 -29.44
CA THR A 301 -15.89 -1.64 -29.90
C THR A 301 -15.03 -2.89 -29.74
N VAL A 302 -15.38 -3.75 -28.78
CA VAL A 302 -14.73 -5.06 -28.58
C VAL A 302 -14.85 -5.98 -29.81
N LYS A 303 -15.93 -5.87 -30.60
CA LYS A 303 -16.10 -6.64 -31.85
C LYS A 303 -15.06 -6.28 -32.90
N ASN A 304 -14.72 -5.00 -33.00
CA ASN A 304 -13.71 -4.53 -33.93
C ASN A 304 -12.33 -5.06 -33.54
N ARG A 305 -11.98 -4.98 -32.23
CA ARG A 305 -10.70 -5.51 -31.71
C ARG A 305 -10.54 -7.00 -31.94
N ALA A 306 -11.59 -7.78 -31.67
CA ALA A 306 -11.59 -9.22 -31.91
C ALA A 306 -11.44 -9.54 -33.41
N LYS A 307 -12.18 -8.84 -34.28
CA LYS A 307 -12.12 -9.04 -35.73
C LYS A 307 -10.74 -8.71 -36.32
N SER A 308 -10.11 -7.63 -35.87
CA SER A 308 -8.78 -7.20 -36.32
C SER A 308 -7.62 -7.89 -35.59
N ARG A 309 -7.93 -8.78 -34.62
CA ARG A 309 -6.94 -9.41 -33.73
C ARG A 309 -6.01 -8.40 -33.04
N SER A 310 -6.49 -7.21 -32.74
CA SER A 310 -5.68 -6.13 -32.15
C SER A 310 -5.64 -6.23 -30.61
N TYR A 311 -5.34 -7.43 -30.09
CA TYR A 311 -5.33 -7.70 -28.65
C TYR A 311 -4.25 -6.93 -27.90
N HIS A 312 -3.14 -6.59 -28.56
CA HIS A 312 -2.07 -5.77 -28.00
C HIS A 312 -2.54 -4.40 -27.47
N LEU A 313 -3.67 -3.86 -27.96
CA LEU A 313 -4.27 -2.60 -27.47
C LEU A 313 -5.08 -2.79 -26.19
N THR A 314 -5.42 -4.03 -25.84
CA THR A 314 -6.30 -4.41 -24.73
C THR A 314 -5.58 -5.22 -23.66
N ASN A 315 -4.24 -5.12 -23.63
CA ASN A 315 -3.37 -5.93 -22.79
C ASN A 315 -3.62 -5.63 -21.30
N PRO A 316 -4.17 -6.58 -20.52
CA PRO A 316 -4.57 -6.34 -19.14
C PRO A 316 -3.36 -6.10 -18.24
N PHE A 317 -2.22 -6.74 -18.52
CA PHE A 317 -0.97 -6.61 -17.76
C PHE A 317 -0.37 -5.20 -17.89
N ALA A 318 -0.43 -4.63 -19.09
CA ALA A 318 0.01 -3.26 -19.33
C ALA A 318 -0.99 -2.22 -18.79
N ASN A 319 -2.28 -2.54 -18.80
CA ASN A 319 -3.34 -1.69 -18.28
C ASN A 319 -3.33 -1.57 -16.75
N VAL A 320 -2.68 -2.49 -16.02
CA VAL A 320 -2.37 -2.29 -14.59
C VAL A 320 -1.66 -0.95 -14.36
N PHE A 321 -0.76 -0.58 -15.27
CA PHE A 321 0.04 0.64 -15.21
C PHE A 321 -0.57 1.79 -16.04
N GLY A 322 -1.85 1.69 -16.41
CA GLY A 322 -2.54 2.72 -17.19
C GLY A 322 -2.00 2.92 -18.61
N SER A 323 -1.39 1.90 -19.23
CA SER A 323 -0.76 2.03 -20.56
C SER A 323 -1.74 2.32 -21.70
N ASN A 324 -3.04 2.13 -21.48
CA ASN A 324 -4.11 2.55 -22.37
C ASN A 324 -4.34 4.08 -22.37
N LEU A 325 -3.78 4.80 -21.39
CA LEU A 325 -3.94 6.24 -21.22
C LEU A 325 -2.74 7.00 -21.77
N SER A 326 -2.95 8.28 -22.13
CA SER A 326 -1.82 9.19 -22.34
C SER A 326 -1.09 9.46 -21.03
N GLU A 327 0.20 9.81 -21.11
CA GLU A 327 1.00 10.11 -19.92
C GLU A 327 0.36 11.18 -19.03
N ARG A 328 -0.18 12.25 -19.64
CA ARG A 328 -0.90 13.32 -18.94
C ARG A 328 -2.13 12.81 -18.20
N GLN A 329 -2.91 11.92 -18.80
CA GLN A 329 -4.10 11.35 -18.13
C GLN A 329 -3.68 10.40 -17.01
N ARG A 330 -2.68 9.56 -17.26
CA ARG A 330 -2.18 8.59 -16.30
C ARG A 330 -1.67 9.25 -15.02
N GLN A 331 -0.99 10.39 -15.13
CA GLN A 331 -0.51 11.17 -13.98
C GLN A 331 -1.64 11.74 -13.09
N GLN A 332 -2.89 11.79 -13.57
CA GLN A 332 -4.03 12.26 -12.78
C GLN A 332 -4.56 11.22 -11.79
N TYR A 333 -4.22 9.94 -11.99
CA TYR A 333 -4.71 8.84 -11.17
C TYR A 333 -3.59 8.29 -10.29
N HIS A 334 -3.80 8.36 -8.97
CA HIS A 334 -2.79 8.01 -7.99
C HIS A 334 -2.39 6.54 -8.03
N VAL A 335 -3.33 5.64 -8.31
CA VAL A 335 -3.04 4.21 -8.47
C VAL A 335 -2.01 3.91 -9.56
N PHE A 336 -2.08 4.59 -10.71
CA PHE A 336 -1.14 4.31 -11.81
C PHE A 336 0.25 4.89 -11.53
N THR A 337 0.34 6.08 -10.93
CA THR A 337 1.63 6.66 -10.55
C THR A 337 2.30 5.84 -9.45
N THR A 338 1.53 5.33 -8.50
CA THR A 338 2.00 4.44 -7.44
C THR A 338 2.52 3.11 -7.98
N LEU A 339 1.76 2.44 -8.85
CA LEU A 339 2.18 1.15 -9.42
C LEU A 339 3.34 1.30 -10.42
N GLU A 340 3.41 2.41 -11.15
CA GLU A 340 4.52 2.70 -12.08
C GLU A 340 5.86 2.89 -11.34
N ALA A 341 5.83 3.33 -10.08
CA ALA A 341 7.04 3.50 -9.26
C ALA A 341 7.79 2.19 -8.98
N PHE A 342 7.14 1.02 -9.13
CA PHE A 342 7.81 -0.28 -9.05
C PHE A 342 8.68 -0.59 -10.27
N GLY A 343 8.57 0.19 -11.36
CA GLY A 343 9.41 0.04 -12.55
C GLY A 343 9.14 -1.23 -13.37
N ILE A 344 8.02 -1.92 -13.15
CA ILE A 344 7.72 -3.20 -13.78
C ILE A 344 7.68 -3.07 -15.31
N GLY A 345 8.56 -3.81 -15.97
CA GLY A 345 8.76 -3.81 -17.41
C GLY A 345 9.78 -2.78 -17.91
N ARG A 346 10.17 -1.81 -17.08
CA ARG A 346 11.29 -0.89 -17.36
C ARG A 346 12.60 -1.49 -16.86
N GLU A 347 12.57 -2.06 -15.65
CA GLU A 347 13.68 -2.83 -15.13
C GLU A 347 13.97 -4.03 -16.04
N THR A 348 15.26 -4.25 -16.27
CA THR A 348 15.76 -5.27 -17.19
C THR A 348 16.50 -6.33 -16.40
N ASP A 349 16.30 -7.59 -16.77
CA ASP A 349 17.08 -8.70 -16.24
C ASP A 349 17.56 -9.55 -17.41
N ASN A 350 18.84 -9.91 -17.41
CA ASN A 350 19.47 -10.64 -18.51
C ASN A 350 18.80 -12.00 -18.74
N THR A 351 18.32 -12.66 -17.68
CA THR A 351 17.67 -13.98 -17.79
C THR A 351 16.33 -13.85 -18.52
N PHE A 352 15.53 -12.86 -18.15
CA PHE A 352 14.26 -12.57 -18.82
C PHE A 352 14.46 -12.10 -20.26
N ASP A 353 15.42 -11.21 -20.50
CA ASP A 353 15.67 -10.69 -21.84
C ASP A 353 16.22 -11.75 -22.78
N ASN A 354 17.12 -12.62 -22.29
CA ASN A 354 17.60 -13.75 -23.07
C ASN A 354 16.48 -14.73 -23.41
N LEU A 355 15.57 -15.01 -22.46
CA LEU A 355 14.39 -15.82 -22.71
C LEU A 355 13.50 -15.20 -23.78
N LEU A 356 13.23 -13.89 -23.71
CA LEU A 356 12.32 -13.22 -24.64
C LEU A 356 12.92 -13.10 -26.05
N ILE A 357 14.19 -12.73 -26.16
CA ILE A 357 14.85 -12.43 -27.44
C ILE A 357 15.32 -13.72 -28.14
N TYR A 358 15.97 -14.62 -27.41
CA TYR A 358 16.61 -15.81 -27.99
C TYR A 358 15.81 -17.10 -27.78
N GLY A 359 14.80 -17.08 -26.89
CA GLY A 359 13.91 -18.19 -26.59
C GLY A 359 13.29 -18.89 -27.81
N PRO A 360 12.71 -18.15 -28.78
CA PRO A 360 12.06 -18.75 -29.95
C PRO A 360 13.00 -19.60 -30.81
N TYR A 361 14.29 -19.25 -30.86
CA TYR A 361 15.27 -19.84 -31.77
C TYR A 361 16.16 -20.88 -31.10
N GLY A 362 16.23 -20.89 -29.76
CA GLY A 362 17.14 -21.74 -29.00
C GLY A 362 16.55 -23.05 -28.46
N GLY A 363 15.31 -23.41 -28.82
CA GLY A 363 14.63 -24.60 -28.29
C GLY A 363 14.32 -24.52 -26.79
N TYR A 364 14.19 -23.30 -26.24
CA TYR A 364 13.92 -23.08 -24.82
C TYR A 364 12.52 -23.59 -24.46
N VAL A 365 12.46 -24.71 -23.73
CA VAL A 365 11.21 -25.25 -23.16
C VAL A 365 10.43 -24.18 -22.39
N LEU A 366 11.15 -23.31 -21.67
CA LEU A 366 10.57 -22.20 -20.93
C LEU A 366 9.82 -21.21 -21.83
N TYR A 367 10.31 -20.89 -23.02
CA TYR A 367 9.62 -19.98 -23.95
C TYR A 367 8.27 -20.55 -24.38
N GLY A 368 8.26 -21.84 -24.73
CA GLY A 368 7.03 -22.59 -25.02
C GLY A 368 6.00 -22.50 -23.89
N SER A 369 6.45 -22.74 -22.66
CA SER A 369 5.58 -22.79 -21.48
C SER A 369 5.17 -21.44 -20.90
N LEU A 370 5.92 -20.36 -21.15
CA LEU A 370 5.70 -19.05 -20.51
C LEU A 370 5.28 -17.96 -21.49
N VAL A 371 5.58 -18.09 -22.78
CA VAL A 371 5.34 -17.03 -23.79
C VAL A 371 4.45 -17.54 -24.92
N ALA A 372 4.84 -18.65 -25.57
CA ALA A 372 4.11 -19.16 -26.74
C ALA A 372 2.78 -19.86 -26.41
N ASN A 373 2.52 -20.19 -25.16
CA ASN A 373 1.24 -20.77 -24.73
C ASN A 373 0.09 -19.75 -24.63
N ASP A 374 0.38 -18.46 -24.73
CA ASP A 374 -0.61 -17.38 -24.65
C ASP A 374 -0.82 -16.75 -26.03
N ASN A 375 -1.93 -17.13 -26.66
CA ASN A 375 -2.25 -16.74 -28.03
C ASN A 375 -2.74 -15.29 -28.15
N GLU A 376 -3.08 -14.62 -27.06
CA GLU A 376 -3.62 -13.25 -27.10
C GLU A 376 -2.59 -12.20 -26.69
N TYR A 377 -1.86 -12.44 -25.60
CA TYR A 377 -0.94 -11.47 -25.01
C TYR A 377 0.51 -11.96 -24.94
N GLY A 378 0.79 -13.21 -25.29
CA GLY A 378 2.13 -13.78 -25.34
C GLY A 378 2.79 -13.58 -26.70
N SER A 379 3.19 -14.69 -27.33
CA SER A 379 3.97 -14.68 -28.57
C SER A 379 3.31 -13.88 -29.70
N SER A 380 2.02 -14.05 -29.94
CA SER A 380 1.30 -13.38 -31.04
C SER A 380 1.34 -11.85 -30.96
N ALA A 381 1.45 -11.29 -29.75
CA ALA A 381 1.52 -9.86 -29.50
C ALA A 381 2.95 -9.30 -29.54
N TYR A 382 3.97 -10.17 -29.65
CA TYR A 382 5.38 -9.84 -29.48
C TYR A 382 6.27 -10.27 -30.65
N GLU A 383 6.09 -11.48 -31.18
CA GLU A 383 6.92 -12.07 -32.23
C GLU A 383 7.06 -11.20 -33.48
N PRO A 384 6.02 -10.49 -33.98
CA PRO A 384 6.20 -9.60 -35.13
C PRO A 384 7.27 -8.52 -34.88
N PHE A 385 7.30 -7.93 -33.68
CA PHE A 385 8.29 -6.93 -33.31
C PHE A 385 9.69 -7.54 -33.13
N LEU A 386 9.76 -8.78 -32.63
CA LEU A 386 11.04 -9.49 -32.47
C LEU A 386 11.64 -9.87 -33.82
N HIS A 387 10.82 -10.41 -34.73
CA HIS A 387 11.22 -10.75 -36.10
C HIS A 387 11.76 -9.50 -36.81
N ASP A 388 11.03 -8.39 -36.78
CA ASP A 388 11.47 -7.13 -37.40
C ASP A 388 12.78 -6.60 -36.80
N TYR A 389 12.99 -6.80 -35.50
CA TYR A 389 14.22 -6.40 -34.80
C TYR A 389 15.43 -7.28 -35.18
N LEU A 390 15.23 -8.60 -35.32
CA LEU A 390 16.29 -9.57 -35.61
C LEU A 390 16.63 -9.69 -37.09
N GLU A 391 15.62 -9.60 -37.97
CA GLU A 391 15.74 -9.87 -39.41
C GLU A 391 15.80 -8.59 -40.28
N GLY A 392 15.52 -7.41 -39.71
CA GLY A 392 15.40 -6.14 -40.44
C GLY A 392 16.53 -5.11 -40.26
N GLU A 393 16.35 -3.92 -40.88
CA GLU A 393 17.23 -2.74 -40.78
C GLU A 393 17.17 -2.01 -39.41
N ARG A 394 16.38 -2.52 -38.44
CA ARG A 394 16.09 -1.88 -37.13
C ARG A 394 15.33 -0.54 -37.25
N LEU A 395 14.30 -0.48 -38.08
CA LEU A 395 13.56 0.75 -38.38
C LEU A 395 12.67 1.26 -37.23
N ASP A 396 12.15 0.39 -36.37
CA ASP A 396 11.29 0.75 -35.21
C ASP A 396 11.78 0.12 -33.89
N ILE A 397 12.97 0.56 -33.45
CA ILE A 397 13.55 0.12 -32.17
C ILE A 397 12.63 0.47 -31.00
N ASP A 398 11.98 1.64 -31.03
CA ASP A 398 11.08 2.07 -29.97
C ASP A 398 9.84 1.18 -29.85
N GLY A 399 9.28 0.74 -30.99
CA GLY A 399 8.21 -0.25 -31.05
C GLY A 399 8.61 -1.58 -30.42
N PHE A 400 9.79 -2.09 -30.77
CA PHE A 400 10.33 -3.30 -30.15
C PHE A 400 10.55 -3.14 -28.64
N MET A 401 11.17 -2.05 -28.19
CA MET A 401 11.42 -1.82 -26.76
C MET A 401 10.11 -1.73 -25.96
N ARG A 402 9.06 -1.13 -26.53
CA ARG A 402 7.71 -1.13 -25.93
C ARG A 402 7.11 -2.54 -25.87
N ALA A 403 7.24 -3.33 -26.93
CA ALA A 403 6.74 -4.71 -26.96
C ALA A 403 7.47 -5.61 -25.95
N LEU A 404 8.79 -5.47 -25.85
CA LEU A 404 9.63 -6.17 -24.88
C LEU A 404 9.25 -5.80 -23.43
N SER A 405 9.08 -4.51 -23.16
CA SER A 405 8.61 -4.01 -21.86
C SER A 405 7.25 -4.61 -21.46
N ARG A 406 6.30 -4.71 -22.41
CA ARG A 406 4.99 -5.35 -22.18
C ARG A 406 5.09 -6.84 -21.90
N GLN A 407 6.02 -7.54 -22.54
CA GLN A 407 6.26 -8.96 -22.24
C GLN A 407 6.86 -9.16 -20.86
N ARG A 408 7.77 -8.30 -20.40
CA ARG A 408 8.25 -8.31 -19.02
C ARG A 408 7.11 -8.08 -18.02
N GLN A 409 6.23 -7.12 -18.28
CA GLN A 409 5.02 -6.90 -17.46
C GLN A 409 4.13 -8.14 -17.41
N ARG A 410 3.86 -8.76 -18.57
CA ARG A 410 3.09 -10.01 -18.63
C ARG A 410 3.75 -11.12 -17.82
N LEU A 411 5.06 -11.34 -18.00
CA LEU A 411 5.79 -12.38 -17.27
C LEU A 411 5.74 -12.14 -15.77
N PHE A 412 5.92 -10.90 -15.29
CA PHE A 412 5.78 -10.56 -13.87
C PHE A 412 4.45 -11.06 -13.27
N PHE A 413 3.34 -10.87 -14.00
CA PHE A 413 1.99 -11.27 -13.55
C PHE A 413 1.62 -12.73 -13.84
N THR A 414 2.31 -13.41 -14.74
CA THR A 414 1.95 -14.79 -15.16
C THR A 414 2.90 -15.85 -14.65
N LEU A 415 4.11 -15.46 -14.23
CA LEU A 415 5.13 -16.40 -13.77
C LEU A 415 4.70 -17.12 -12.49
N GLN A 416 4.66 -18.44 -12.57
CA GLN A 416 4.40 -19.36 -11.46
C GLN A 416 5.52 -20.38 -11.40
N ASN A 417 6.22 -20.47 -10.26
CA ASN A 417 7.18 -21.54 -9.94
C ASN A 417 8.11 -21.94 -11.10
N ALA A 418 8.79 -20.96 -11.71
CA ALA A 418 9.75 -21.19 -12.77
C ALA A 418 11.19 -21.16 -12.21
N PRO A 419 11.95 -22.27 -12.29
CA PRO A 419 13.31 -22.32 -11.75
C PRO A 419 14.20 -21.26 -12.39
N GLY A 420 14.91 -20.50 -11.55
CA GLY A 420 15.85 -19.47 -11.99
C GLY A 420 15.21 -18.17 -12.51
N LEU A 421 13.88 -18.03 -12.45
CA LEU A 421 13.18 -16.79 -12.77
C LEU A 421 12.44 -16.30 -11.53
N ASP A 422 12.89 -15.19 -10.98
CA ASP A 422 12.20 -14.45 -9.94
C ASP A 422 11.49 -13.25 -10.57
N PRO A 423 10.15 -13.13 -10.50
CA PRO A 423 9.44 -11.99 -11.06
C PRO A 423 9.89 -10.66 -10.41
N TRP A 424 10.34 -10.67 -9.16
CA TRP A 424 10.73 -9.44 -8.46
C TRP A 424 12.01 -8.80 -9.03
N CYS A 425 12.83 -9.56 -9.77
CA CYS A 425 13.96 -9.02 -10.53
C CYS A 425 13.53 -8.00 -11.61
N LEU A 426 12.28 -8.04 -12.05
CA LEU A 426 11.70 -7.08 -12.99
C LEU A 426 11.16 -5.82 -12.29
N THR A 427 11.53 -5.58 -11.04
CA THR A 427 11.08 -4.43 -10.24
C THR A 427 12.25 -3.67 -9.64
N VAL A 428 12.01 -2.42 -9.29
CA VAL A 428 12.96 -1.58 -8.56
C VAL A 428 13.28 -2.18 -7.18
N TYR A 429 12.33 -2.90 -6.58
CA TYR A 429 12.46 -3.54 -5.26
C TYR A 429 12.67 -5.06 -5.44
N GLN A 430 13.88 -5.46 -5.84
CA GLN A 430 14.18 -6.85 -6.21
C GLN A 430 14.00 -7.83 -5.04
N SER A 431 14.07 -7.34 -3.80
CA SER A 431 13.88 -8.15 -2.59
C SER A 431 12.42 -8.20 -2.12
N SER A 432 11.46 -7.73 -2.92
CA SER A 432 10.02 -7.70 -2.56
C SER A 432 9.47 -9.07 -2.18
N GLY A 433 9.87 -10.14 -2.88
CA GLY A 433 9.49 -11.51 -2.50
C GLY A 433 10.00 -11.90 -1.11
N MET A 434 11.24 -11.55 -0.78
CA MET A 434 11.80 -11.75 0.57
C MET A 434 11.05 -10.92 1.61
N PHE A 435 10.70 -9.66 1.29
CA PHE A 435 9.95 -8.78 2.17
C PHE A 435 8.58 -9.38 2.52
N LEU A 436 7.83 -9.84 1.52
CA LEU A 436 6.51 -10.45 1.72
C LEU A 436 6.60 -11.73 2.58
N ASN A 437 7.61 -12.57 2.34
CA ASN A 437 7.86 -13.75 3.17
C ASN A 437 8.19 -13.36 4.61
N PHE A 438 9.03 -12.34 4.81
CA PHE A 438 9.39 -11.84 6.14
C PHE A 438 8.17 -11.37 6.93
N VAL A 439 7.29 -10.57 6.32
CA VAL A 439 6.02 -10.14 6.94
C VAL A 439 5.12 -11.34 7.25
N SER A 440 5.04 -12.31 6.33
CA SER A 440 4.27 -13.55 6.54
C SER A 440 4.81 -14.37 7.73
N ASP A 441 6.13 -14.55 7.82
CA ASP A 441 6.76 -15.31 8.92
C ASP A 441 6.59 -14.60 10.26
N LEU A 442 6.75 -13.27 10.30
CA LEU A 442 6.52 -12.49 11.52
C LEU A 442 5.05 -12.51 11.98
N SER A 443 4.09 -12.56 11.06
CA SER A 443 2.66 -12.61 11.40
C SER A 443 2.19 -14.01 11.82
N SER A 444 2.70 -15.06 11.18
CA SER A 444 2.27 -16.44 11.39
C SER A 444 3.11 -17.22 12.41
N GLY A 445 4.17 -16.62 12.95
CA GLY A 445 5.12 -17.31 13.82
C GLY A 445 6.01 -18.30 13.07
N GLY A 446 6.28 -18.04 11.79
CA GLY A 446 7.26 -18.75 10.97
C GLY A 446 8.70 -18.52 11.45
N ASN A 447 9.68 -18.98 10.66
CA ASN A 447 11.09 -18.80 10.99
C ASN A 447 11.75 -17.74 10.10
N PRO A 448 11.82 -16.47 10.55
CA PRO A 448 12.44 -15.39 9.78
C PRO A 448 13.97 -15.30 9.93
N SER A 449 14.64 -16.30 10.54
CA SER A 449 16.07 -16.24 10.93
C SER A 449 17.00 -15.77 9.81
N ASP A 450 16.83 -16.34 8.62
CA ASP A 450 17.74 -16.10 7.50
C ASP A 450 17.63 -14.66 6.98
N ILE A 451 16.40 -14.13 6.99
CA ILE A 451 16.14 -12.74 6.59
C ILE A 451 16.65 -11.79 7.66
N ILE A 452 16.44 -12.11 8.95
CA ILE A 452 16.99 -11.32 10.06
C ILE A 452 18.51 -11.23 9.95
N GLU A 453 19.21 -12.33 9.71
CA GLU A 453 20.67 -12.34 9.58
C GLU A 453 21.15 -11.41 8.45
N ILE A 454 20.46 -11.43 7.31
CA ILE A 454 20.73 -10.53 6.17
C ILE A 454 20.50 -9.06 6.56
N LEU A 455 19.40 -8.75 7.23
CA LEU A 455 19.09 -7.38 7.66
C LEU A 455 20.12 -6.85 8.67
N ILE A 456 20.56 -7.69 9.61
CA ILE A 456 21.56 -7.33 10.62
C ILE A 456 22.93 -7.14 9.97
N ARG A 457 23.35 -7.98 9.02
CA ARG A 457 24.55 -7.71 8.20
C ARG A 457 24.44 -6.36 7.50
N GLY A 458 23.30 -6.06 6.89
CA GLY A 458 23.03 -4.78 6.25
C GLY A 458 23.22 -3.60 7.21
N LEU A 459 22.61 -3.69 8.40
CA LEU A 459 22.71 -2.67 9.45
C LEU A 459 24.15 -2.51 9.95
N ASN A 460 24.86 -3.60 10.23
CA ASN A 460 26.26 -3.58 10.66
C ASN A 460 27.15 -2.87 9.63
N ARG A 461 26.99 -3.19 8.35
CA ARG A 461 27.72 -2.53 7.26
C ARG A 461 27.37 -1.05 7.14
N THR A 462 26.11 -0.68 7.34
CA THR A 462 25.65 0.72 7.34
C THR A 462 26.17 1.51 8.55
N PHE A 463 26.12 0.92 9.74
CA PHE A 463 26.46 1.57 11.00
C PHE A 463 27.96 1.76 11.18
N CYS A 464 28.74 0.75 10.80
CA CYS A 464 30.18 0.71 11.00
C CYS A 464 30.97 1.15 9.76
N GLY A 465 30.34 1.17 8.58
CA GLY A 465 31.02 1.49 7.31
C GLY A 465 32.04 0.43 6.87
N MET A 466 31.96 -0.79 7.42
CA MET A 466 32.90 -1.90 7.19
C MET A 466 32.15 -3.12 6.64
N MET A 467 32.83 -4.00 5.90
CA MET A 467 32.25 -5.23 5.32
C MET A 467 32.07 -6.35 6.36
N ILE A 468 31.28 -6.09 7.39
CA ILE A 468 30.95 -7.05 8.45
C ILE A 468 30.05 -8.15 7.88
N ASP A 469 30.35 -9.41 8.21
CA ASP A 469 29.56 -10.58 7.81
C ASP A 469 28.78 -11.24 8.96
N ASP A 470 28.87 -10.71 10.17
CA ASP A 470 28.02 -11.15 11.29
C ASP A 470 26.59 -10.60 11.16
N GLY A 471 25.61 -11.49 11.25
CA GLY A 471 24.18 -11.17 11.30
C GLY A 471 23.47 -11.60 12.60
N THR A 472 24.23 -12.05 13.60
CA THR A 472 23.72 -12.54 14.90
C THR A 472 23.83 -11.50 16.02
N THR A 473 24.70 -10.51 15.82
CA THR A 473 24.94 -9.39 16.73
C THR A 473 24.84 -8.07 15.97
N LEU A 474 24.16 -7.08 16.55
CA LEU A 474 24.13 -5.72 16.04
C LEU A 474 25.20 -4.88 16.75
N TYR A 475 26.13 -4.33 15.96
CA TYR A 475 27.22 -3.49 16.44
C TYR A 475 26.87 -2.01 16.30
N LEU A 476 26.88 -1.30 17.43
CA LEU A 476 26.63 0.14 17.47
C LEU A 476 27.96 0.87 17.66
N ALA A 477 28.51 1.38 16.56
CA ALA A 477 29.79 2.10 16.59
C ALA A 477 29.66 3.56 16.15
N SER A 478 30.47 4.42 16.76
CA SER A 478 30.58 5.85 16.46
C SER A 478 32.02 6.24 16.12
N SER A 479 32.22 7.39 15.48
CA SER A 479 33.55 7.83 15.06
C SER A 479 34.30 8.70 16.07
N GLY A 480 33.91 8.66 17.36
CA GLY A 480 34.51 9.50 18.42
C GLY A 480 34.26 11.02 18.29
N GLY A 481 33.37 11.44 17.39
CA GLY A 481 32.89 12.81 17.16
C GLY A 481 31.39 12.81 16.80
N ASP A 482 30.92 13.64 15.85
CA ASP A 482 29.50 13.72 15.39
C ASP A 482 28.92 12.42 14.76
N GLY A 483 29.55 11.26 14.97
CA GLY A 483 29.04 9.94 14.56
C GLY A 483 29.16 9.59 13.07
N ARG A 484 29.70 10.50 12.25
CA ARG A 484 29.77 10.41 10.77
C ARG A 484 31.17 10.11 10.18
N GLY A 485 32.21 9.94 11.00
CA GLY A 485 33.58 9.71 10.55
C GLY A 485 33.84 8.29 10.03
N ARG A 486 34.67 8.17 8.97
CA ARG A 486 34.90 6.93 8.20
C ARG A 486 36.08 6.04 8.66
N ILE A 487 36.87 6.45 9.66
CA ILE A 487 38.25 5.94 9.81
C ILE A 487 38.50 5.21 11.14
N ALA A 488 37.67 5.40 12.17
CA ALA A 488 37.73 4.61 13.40
C ALA A 488 36.32 4.44 13.95
N SER A 489 35.88 3.19 14.12
CA SER A 489 34.58 2.85 14.71
C SER A 489 34.81 2.50 16.18
N LEU A 490 34.65 3.47 17.09
CA LEU A 490 34.56 3.21 18.51
C LEU A 490 33.26 2.46 18.77
N LEU A 491 33.36 1.22 19.22
CA LEU A 491 32.23 0.41 19.60
C LEU A 491 31.64 0.95 20.90
N ASN A 492 30.39 1.37 20.85
CA ASN A 492 29.63 1.85 22.00
C ASN A 492 28.88 0.70 22.67
N HIS A 493 28.13 -0.10 21.88
CA HIS A 493 27.28 -1.17 22.39
C HIS A 493 27.21 -2.34 21.41
N GLU A 494 26.97 -3.54 21.96
CA GLU A 494 26.64 -4.75 21.21
C GLU A 494 25.25 -5.25 21.64
N LEU A 495 24.40 -5.59 20.68
CA LEU A 495 23.06 -6.12 20.96
C LEU A 495 22.88 -7.48 20.29
N VAL A 496 22.50 -8.48 21.08
CA VAL A 496 22.16 -9.81 20.57
C VAL A 496 20.76 -9.78 19.93
N ILE A 497 20.59 -10.53 18.83
CA ILE A 497 19.32 -10.63 18.10
C ILE A 497 18.49 -11.82 18.61
N SER A 498 18.31 -11.89 19.93
CA SER A 498 17.47 -12.90 20.58
C SER A 498 16.97 -12.40 21.91
N GLN A 499 15.81 -12.91 22.36
CA GLN A 499 15.20 -12.48 23.61
C GLN A 499 16.13 -12.74 24.80
N GLN A 500 16.45 -11.65 25.52
CA GLN A 500 17.23 -11.69 26.75
C GLN A 500 16.35 -11.35 27.96
N LYS A 501 16.71 -11.90 29.13
CA LYS A 501 15.96 -11.66 30.39
C LYS A 501 16.48 -10.48 31.21
N ARG A 502 17.73 -10.08 31.02
CA ARG A 502 18.43 -9.14 31.91
C ARG A 502 19.14 -8.00 31.19
N TYR A 503 19.37 -8.15 29.89
CA TYR A 503 20.15 -7.20 29.10
C TYR A 503 19.30 -6.72 27.92
N PRO A 504 19.52 -5.48 27.46
CA PRO A 504 18.88 -5.00 26.26
C PRO A 504 19.18 -5.90 25.05
N TYR A 505 18.19 -6.10 24.19
CA TYR A 505 18.32 -6.92 22.99
C TYR A 505 17.53 -6.32 21.83
N ALA A 506 17.87 -6.71 20.61
CA ALA A 506 17.15 -6.29 19.42
C ALA A 506 16.22 -7.41 18.93
N THR A 507 15.02 -7.04 18.48
CA THR A 507 14.05 -8.00 17.92
C THR A 507 13.27 -7.35 16.78
N PHE A 508 12.82 -8.18 15.84
CA PHE A 508 11.88 -7.78 14.80
C PHE A 508 10.48 -8.21 15.19
N ARG A 509 9.51 -7.33 14.99
CA ARG A 509 8.06 -7.58 15.14
C ARG A 509 7.32 -6.83 14.04
N LEU A 510 6.04 -7.09 13.84
CA LEU A 510 5.24 -6.21 13.00
C LEU A 510 4.82 -4.97 13.80
N ALA A 511 4.70 -3.84 13.11
CA ALA A 511 4.03 -2.66 13.61
C ALA A 511 2.54 -2.98 13.89
N GLU A 512 1.84 -2.04 14.54
CA GLU A 512 0.43 -2.21 14.92
C GLU A 512 -0.47 -2.45 13.70
N ASP A 513 -0.11 -1.86 12.57
CA ASP A 513 -0.78 -2.03 11.27
C ASP A 513 -0.59 -3.43 10.63
N LYS A 514 0.19 -4.32 11.28
CA LYS A 514 0.53 -5.69 10.85
C LYS A 514 1.15 -5.81 9.45
N SER A 515 1.62 -4.72 8.86
CA SER A 515 2.08 -4.68 7.48
C SER A 515 3.54 -4.26 7.34
N ILE A 516 4.06 -3.49 8.30
CA ILE A 516 5.42 -3.00 8.28
C ILE A 516 6.25 -3.74 9.35
N PRO A 517 7.35 -4.40 8.98
CA PRO A 517 8.31 -4.92 9.95
C PRO A 517 8.94 -3.77 10.74
N ARG A 518 9.09 -3.96 12.05
CA ARG A 518 9.66 -3.01 12.99
C ARG A 518 10.82 -3.66 13.73
N LEU A 519 11.99 -3.05 13.64
CA LEU A 519 13.12 -3.35 14.51
C LEU A 519 12.91 -2.62 15.83
N SER A 520 12.92 -3.32 16.95
CA SER A 520 12.77 -2.73 18.30
C SER A 520 13.91 -3.14 19.19
N ILE A 521 14.46 -2.17 19.91
CA ILE A 521 15.39 -2.42 21.01
C ILE A 521 14.55 -2.54 22.28
N ILE A 522 14.68 -3.66 22.98
CA ILE A 522 13.89 -3.99 24.18
C ILE A 522 14.80 -3.96 25.40
N ASP A 523 14.39 -3.24 26.43
CA ASP A 523 14.94 -3.39 27.78
C ASP A 523 13.97 -4.26 28.60
N PRO A 524 14.35 -5.50 28.93
CA PRO A 524 13.48 -6.41 29.66
C PRO A 524 13.23 -6.00 31.12
N VAL A 525 13.99 -5.04 31.67
CA VAL A 525 13.90 -4.62 33.08
C VAL A 525 13.26 -3.23 33.23
N GLY A 526 13.24 -2.42 32.17
CA GLY A 526 12.72 -1.05 32.19
C GLY A 526 11.18 -0.94 32.23
N GLU A 527 10.68 0.17 32.79
CA GLU A 527 9.24 0.48 32.84
C GLU A 527 8.61 0.61 31.45
N LYS A 528 9.33 1.25 30.52
CA LYS A 528 8.99 1.30 29.09
C LYS A 528 9.79 0.21 28.38
N SER A 529 9.24 -0.99 28.30
CA SER A 529 9.91 -2.18 27.73
C SER A 529 10.57 -1.94 26.37
N VAL A 530 10.08 -1.01 25.55
CA VAL A 530 10.69 -0.62 24.28
C VAL A 530 11.58 0.61 24.47
N VAL A 531 12.88 0.45 24.18
CA VAL A 531 13.88 1.52 24.22
C VAL A 531 13.74 2.43 23.00
N ASP A 532 13.74 1.90 21.78
CA ASP A 532 13.52 2.67 20.53
C ASP A 532 13.06 1.73 19.40
N PRO A 533 12.06 2.13 18.59
CA PRO A 533 11.65 1.40 17.39
C PRO A 533 12.10 2.07 16.07
N LEU A 534 12.30 1.25 15.04
CA LEU A 534 12.46 1.66 13.65
C LEU A 534 11.53 0.85 12.74
N ASP A 535 10.62 1.54 12.06
CA ASP A 535 9.77 0.95 11.02
C ASP A 535 10.57 0.74 9.74
N LEU A 536 10.63 -0.50 9.26
CA LEU A 536 11.34 -0.90 8.05
C LEU A 536 10.36 -0.95 6.88
N GLN A 537 10.11 0.23 6.29
CA GLN A 537 9.40 0.32 5.01
C GLN A 537 10.10 -0.51 3.92
N LEU A 538 9.40 -0.80 2.82
CA LEU A 538 9.96 -1.57 1.71
C LEU A 538 11.29 -1.01 1.19
N THR A 539 11.42 0.33 1.11
CA THR A 539 12.65 1.04 0.74
C THR A 539 13.82 0.75 1.68
N HIS A 540 13.58 0.79 2.99
CA HIS A 540 14.57 0.45 4.02
C HIS A 540 15.03 -1.00 3.90
N PHE A 541 14.08 -1.92 3.71
CA PHE A 541 14.37 -3.34 3.55
C PHE A 541 15.23 -3.60 2.31
N GLU A 542 14.83 -3.05 1.16
CA GLU A 542 15.60 -3.18 -0.10
C GLU A 542 17.02 -2.59 0.05
N TYR A 543 17.15 -1.44 0.72
CA TYR A 543 18.46 -0.86 1.00
C TYR A 543 19.34 -1.81 1.83
N LEU A 544 18.82 -2.35 2.94
CA LEU A 544 19.59 -3.23 3.82
C LEU A 544 20.01 -4.52 3.11
N VAL A 545 19.12 -5.13 2.33
CA VAL A 545 19.45 -6.34 1.55
C VAL A 545 20.54 -6.05 0.51
N ARG A 546 20.48 -4.92 -0.19
CA ARG A 546 21.53 -4.53 -1.15
C ARG A 546 22.88 -4.32 -0.47
N VAL A 547 22.90 -3.61 0.65
CA VAL A 547 24.12 -3.37 1.44
C VAL A 547 24.69 -4.69 1.99
N ALA A 548 23.84 -5.58 2.48
CA ALA A 548 24.23 -6.92 2.92
C ALA A 548 24.81 -7.78 1.78
N ARG A 549 24.40 -7.53 0.53
CA ARG A 549 24.97 -8.17 -0.68
C ARG A 549 26.19 -7.43 -1.26
N GLY A 550 26.64 -6.34 -0.61
CA GLY A 550 27.84 -5.59 -1.03
C GLY A 550 27.58 -4.53 -2.11
N SER A 551 26.32 -4.17 -2.35
CA SER A 551 25.94 -3.10 -3.29
C SER A 551 25.51 -1.85 -2.53
N LEU A 552 26.08 -0.69 -2.87
CA LEU A 552 25.64 0.62 -2.39
C LEU A 552 24.81 1.31 -3.49
N PRO A 553 23.47 1.31 -3.40
CA PRO A 553 22.63 1.87 -4.46
C PRO A 553 22.75 3.41 -4.52
N ALA A 554 23.17 3.98 -5.66
CA ALA A 554 23.33 5.44 -5.79
C ALA A 554 22.01 6.24 -5.63
N SER A 555 20.86 5.66 -6.00
CA SER A 555 19.58 6.38 -6.08
C SER A 555 18.68 6.30 -4.85
N PHE A 556 18.82 5.23 -4.04
CA PHE A 556 18.02 5.00 -2.82
C PHE A 556 18.78 5.31 -1.54
N SER A 557 20.10 5.47 -1.63
CA SER A 557 20.96 5.33 -0.45
C SER A 557 20.90 6.50 0.51
N ARG A 558 20.78 7.74 0.06
CA ARG A 558 21.06 8.87 0.97
C ARG A 558 20.01 9.01 2.07
N GLN A 559 18.72 9.00 1.72
CA GLN A 559 17.66 9.16 2.72
C GLN A 559 17.67 7.99 3.71
N CYS A 560 17.60 6.75 3.22
CA CYS A 560 17.64 5.57 4.09
C CYS A 560 18.92 5.53 4.93
N HIS A 561 20.07 5.90 4.38
CA HIS A 561 21.32 5.94 5.14
C HIS A 561 21.25 6.94 6.30
N GLU A 562 20.74 8.15 6.06
CA GLU A 562 20.55 9.14 7.15
C GLU A 562 19.52 8.64 8.17
N ASP A 563 18.40 8.03 7.73
CA ASP A 563 17.39 7.47 8.65
C ASP A 563 18.00 6.39 9.57
N PHE A 564 18.85 5.52 9.03
CA PHE A 564 19.58 4.52 9.80
C PHE A 564 20.66 5.12 10.72
N LEU A 565 21.38 6.15 10.28
CA LEU A 565 22.35 6.84 11.13
C LEU A 565 21.68 7.58 12.28
N ASP A 566 20.55 8.25 12.03
CA ASP A 566 19.75 8.91 13.05
C ASP A 566 19.22 7.89 14.05
N PHE A 567 18.72 6.75 13.59
CA PHE A 567 18.34 5.64 14.48
C PHE A 567 19.51 5.13 15.33
N LYS A 568 20.68 4.91 14.73
CA LYS A 568 21.91 4.50 15.44
C LYS A 568 22.24 5.49 16.57
N LEU A 569 22.25 6.79 16.28
CA LEU A 569 22.57 7.83 17.27
C LEU A 569 21.53 7.90 18.40
N ARG A 570 20.24 7.76 18.08
CA ARG A 570 19.17 7.70 19.09
C ARG A 570 19.34 6.51 20.02
N ILE A 571 19.64 5.32 19.49
CA ILE A 571 19.86 4.12 20.30
C ILE A 571 21.09 4.26 21.18
N ILE A 572 22.24 4.70 20.65
CA ILE A 572 23.46 4.89 21.44
C ILE A 572 23.18 5.80 22.64
N LYS A 573 22.56 6.96 22.40
CA LYS A 573 22.22 7.91 23.48
C LYS A 573 21.30 7.30 24.54
N ARG A 574 20.30 6.52 24.13
CA ARG A 574 19.37 5.88 25.07
C ARG A 574 20.04 4.75 25.85
N LEU A 575 20.89 3.94 25.21
CA LEU A 575 21.65 2.88 25.87
C LEU A 575 22.72 3.44 26.81
N ASP A 576 23.40 4.54 26.46
CA ASP A 576 24.33 5.22 27.36
C ASP A 576 23.65 5.66 28.66
N THR A 577 22.37 6.07 28.59
CA THR A 577 21.58 6.43 29.78
C THR A 577 21.15 5.21 30.59
N LEU A 578 20.90 4.07 29.94
CA LEU A 578 20.37 2.85 30.57
C LEU A 578 21.45 1.95 31.16
N ILE A 579 22.55 1.76 30.44
CA ILE A 579 23.61 0.79 30.73
C ILE A 579 25.02 1.36 30.55
N GLY A 580 25.16 2.66 30.27
CA GLY A 580 26.47 3.30 30.14
C GLY A 580 27.24 3.29 31.46
N GLU A 581 28.54 3.05 31.39
CA GLU A 581 29.43 3.18 32.55
C GLU A 581 29.71 4.67 32.81
N GLU A 582 29.57 5.13 34.06
CA GLU A 582 30.04 6.47 34.42
C GLU A 582 31.57 6.52 34.22
N PRO A 583 32.09 7.51 33.48
CA PRO A 583 33.52 7.66 33.31
C PRO A 583 34.16 7.89 34.68
N SER A 584 35.11 7.02 35.06
CA SER A 584 35.94 7.30 36.23
C SER A 584 36.73 8.58 35.96
N SER A 585 37.02 9.38 37.00
CA SER A 585 37.67 10.69 36.83
C SER A 585 39.03 10.62 36.12
N ASP A 586 39.67 9.44 36.13
CA ASP A 586 41.06 9.28 35.73
C ASP A 586 41.24 8.29 34.55
N GLU A 587 40.24 7.48 34.18
CA GLU A 587 40.31 6.49 33.08
C GLU A 587 39.06 6.48 32.19
N VAL A 588 39.27 6.51 30.87
CA VAL A 588 38.27 6.24 29.83
C VAL A 588 38.60 4.93 29.12
N ASN A 589 37.65 3.98 29.12
CA ASN A 589 37.75 2.72 28.38
C ASN A 589 37.13 2.89 26.99
N LEU A 590 37.90 2.63 25.94
CA LEU A 590 37.43 2.65 24.55
C LEU A 590 37.60 1.28 23.92
N GLN A 591 36.69 0.93 23.01
CA GLN A 591 36.79 -0.28 22.20
C GLN A 591 36.83 0.12 20.74
N ALA A 592 37.91 -0.20 20.01
CA ALA A 592 37.94 0.01 18.56
C ALA A 592 37.47 -1.26 17.85
N LEU A 593 36.57 -1.07 16.88
CA LEU A 593 36.05 -2.14 16.03
C LEU A 593 36.88 -2.22 14.74
N THR A 594 37.41 -3.39 14.44
CA THR A 594 38.07 -3.72 13.17
C THR A 594 37.46 -4.98 12.55
N VAL A 595 37.72 -5.21 11.26
CA VAL A 595 37.16 -6.34 10.52
C VAL A 595 38.28 -7.03 9.72
N ASP A 596 38.34 -8.36 9.79
CA ASP A 596 39.31 -9.16 9.03
C ASP A 596 38.90 -9.39 7.57
N ALA A 597 39.73 -10.11 6.81
CA ALA A 597 39.48 -10.40 5.39
C ALA A 597 38.22 -11.25 5.17
N GLU A 598 37.81 -12.02 6.17
CA GLU A 598 36.61 -12.85 6.18
C GLU A 598 35.36 -12.11 6.69
N GLY A 599 35.47 -10.82 7.02
CA GLY A 599 34.34 -10.01 7.49
C GLY A 599 34.02 -10.20 8.98
N ARG A 600 34.90 -10.85 9.75
CA ARG A 600 34.70 -11.10 11.19
C ARG A 600 35.16 -9.90 12.01
N VAL A 601 34.37 -9.59 13.03
CA VAL A 601 34.60 -8.44 13.91
C VAL A 601 35.68 -8.75 14.93
N GLN A 602 36.59 -7.80 15.13
CA GLN A 602 37.61 -7.81 16.17
C GLN A 602 37.49 -6.52 17.00
N ALA A 603 37.30 -6.66 18.32
CA ALA A 603 37.16 -5.54 19.24
C ALA A 603 38.42 -5.41 20.11
N ASP A 604 39.18 -4.35 19.90
CA ASP A 604 40.38 -4.06 20.67
C ASP A 604 40.08 -3.04 21.77
N LYS A 605 40.41 -3.39 23.02
CA LYS A 605 40.18 -2.51 24.19
C LYS A 605 41.41 -1.64 24.45
N PHE A 606 41.21 -0.33 24.55
CA PHE A 606 42.24 0.63 24.90
C PHE A 606 41.80 1.44 26.11
N LYS A 607 42.75 1.70 27.01
CA LYS A 607 42.54 2.56 28.17
C LYS A 607 43.26 3.88 27.96
N ILE A 608 42.56 4.99 28.15
CA ILE A 608 43.15 6.32 28.14
C ILE A 608 43.08 6.86 29.56
N THR A 609 44.23 7.09 30.18
CA THR A 609 44.32 7.80 31.46
C THR A 609 44.23 9.30 31.20
N VAL A 610 43.23 9.96 31.77
CA VAL A 610 43.07 11.41 31.65
C VAL A 610 43.84 12.06 32.79
N ILE A 611 45.01 12.60 32.49
CA ILE A 611 45.80 13.36 33.47
C ILE A 611 45.27 14.80 33.47
N THR A 612 44.56 15.18 34.53
CA THR A 612 44.11 16.57 34.78
C THR A 612 45.26 17.52 35.07
#